data_AF-A0A2G2MF21-F1
#
_entry.id   AF-A0A2G2MF21-F1
#
_cell.length_a   1.000
_cell.length_b   1.000
_cell.length_c   1.000
_cell.angle_alpha   90.00
_cell.angle_beta   90.00
_cell.angle_gamma   90.00
#
_symmetry.space_group_name_H-M   'P 1'
#
loop_
_entity.id
_entity.type
_entity.pdbx_description
1 polymer ?
#
loop_
_entity_poly.entity_id
_entity_poly.type
_entity_poly.pdbx_seq_one_letter_code
_entity_poly.pdbx_strand_id
1 'polypeptide(L)'
;MRDNCPKLKPAFSIITTLFIIVLMSSLTVMIFDLSGKVVQETTSQYRKEQAILYAKSYTEFAIMSLTAQSCVQTITANIDGSTDEVKRGQGYRVVVNIQYLGNDNGCPNFVTDVPLLTPSSRGTVVMIDTYVHYRDPNHPNALNAATWASDPGITYHRRTLQKL
;
A
#
# COMPACT_ATOMS: atom_id res chain seq x y z
N MET A 1 48.53 58.92 5.16
CA MET A 1 48.33 57.97 4.04
C MET A 1 46.84 57.92 3.77
N ARG A 2 46.41 58.33 2.57
CA ARG A 2 44.99 58.46 2.22
C ARG A 2 44.44 57.13 1.73
N ASP A 3 43.31 56.75 2.31
CA ASP A 3 42.49 55.61 1.96
C ASP A 3 42.04 55.66 0.49
N ASN A 4 42.49 54.66 -0.29
CA ASN A 4 41.95 54.37 -1.61
C ASN A 4 40.99 53.18 -1.48
N CYS A 5 39.76 53.44 -1.05
CA CYS A 5 38.67 52.48 -1.17
C CYS A 5 37.88 52.78 -2.46
N PRO A 6 37.84 51.88 -3.46
CA PRO A 6 37.10 52.12 -4.68
C PRO A 6 35.60 52.19 -4.39
N LYS A 7 34.99 53.35 -4.60
CA LYS A 7 33.55 53.56 -4.42
C LYS A 7 32.78 52.75 -5.46
N LEU A 8 32.19 51.63 -5.03
CA LEU A 8 31.21 50.87 -5.81
C LEU A 8 30.06 51.82 -6.20
N LYS A 9 29.67 51.86 -7.48
CA LYS A 9 28.53 52.68 -7.90
C LYS A 9 27.27 52.15 -7.21
N PRO A 10 26.56 52.95 -6.40
CA PRO A 10 25.47 52.47 -5.54
C PRO A 10 24.34 51.80 -6.34
N ALA A 11 24.10 52.26 -7.57
CA ALA A 11 23.11 51.66 -8.47
C ALA A 11 23.47 50.23 -8.92
N PHE A 12 24.75 49.94 -9.17
CA PHE A 12 25.18 48.59 -9.59
C PHE A 12 25.05 47.58 -8.44
N SER A 13 25.35 48.01 -7.22
CA SER A 13 25.21 47.19 -6.01
C SER A 13 23.75 46.79 -5.73
N ILE A 14 22.78 47.68 -5.98
CA ILE A 14 21.36 47.41 -5.72
C ILE A 14 20.81 46.39 -6.71
N ILE A 15 21.19 46.47 -7.99
CA ILE A 15 20.72 45.55 -9.04
C ILE A 15 21.24 44.13 -8.79
N THR A 16 22.51 43.97 -8.40
CA THR A 16 23.07 42.66 -8.07
C THR A 16 22.39 42.03 -6.85
N THR A 17 22.04 42.84 -5.84
CA THR A 17 21.31 42.34 -4.66
C THR A 17 19.91 41.86 -5.02
N LEU A 18 19.17 42.61 -5.85
CA LEU A 18 17.86 42.19 -6.34
C LEU A 18 17.93 40.87 -7.12
N PHE A 19 18.94 40.74 -7.99
CA PHE A 19 19.14 39.51 -8.76
C PHE A 19 19.39 38.31 -7.83
N ILE A 20 20.24 38.46 -6.81
CA ILE A 20 20.53 37.40 -5.83
C ILE A 20 19.28 37.04 -5.03
N ILE A 21 18.46 38.01 -4.61
CA ILE A 21 17.21 37.75 -3.87
C ILE A 21 16.25 36.91 -4.71
N VAL A 22 16.06 37.26 -5.99
CA VAL A 22 15.18 36.50 -6.89
C VAL A 22 15.72 35.08 -7.10
N LEU A 23 17.04 34.93 -7.24
CA LEU A 23 17.68 33.62 -7.39
C LEU A 23 17.46 32.76 -6.14
N MET A 24 17.69 33.30 -4.94
CA MET A 24 17.44 32.59 -3.68
C MET A 24 15.96 32.25 -3.51
N SER A 25 15.05 33.16 -3.85
CA SER A 25 13.60 32.92 -3.81
C SER A 25 13.20 31.76 -4.73
N SER A 26 13.72 31.71 -5.95
CA SER A 26 13.42 30.62 -6.89
C SER A 26 13.91 29.25 -6.38
N LEU A 27 15.11 29.23 -5.76
CA LEU A 27 15.66 28.02 -5.16
C LEU A 27 14.83 27.57 -3.96
N THR A 28 14.39 28.49 -3.10
CA THR A 28 13.56 28.13 -1.94
C THR A 28 12.22 27.52 -2.35
N VAL A 29 11.56 28.06 -3.38
CA VAL A 29 10.29 27.50 -3.87
C VAL A 29 10.51 26.09 -4.44
N MET A 30 11.56 25.90 -5.24
CA MET A 30 11.90 24.59 -5.77
C MET A 30 12.18 23.57 -4.66
N ILE A 31 12.89 23.97 -3.61
CA ILE A 31 13.17 23.10 -2.45
C ILE A 31 11.89 22.72 -1.72
N PHE A 32 10.96 23.66 -1.52
CA PHE A 32 9.67 23.36 -0.89
C PHE A 32 8.83 22.39 -1.72
N ASP A 33 8.75 22.60 -3.04
CA ASP A 33 8.02 21.70 -3.95
C ASP A 33 8.62 20.29 -3.96
N LEU A 34 9.95 20.20 -4.00
CA LEU A 34 10.65 18.91 -3.94
C LEU A 34 10.40 18.21 -2.60
N SER A 35 10.48 18.95 -1.50
CA SER A 35 10.28 18.40 -0.15
C SER A 35 8.86 17.85 0.00
N GLY A 36 7.84 18.56 -0.49
CA GLY A 36 6.45 18.08 -0.50
C GLY A 36 6.30 16.77 -1.27
N LYS A 37 6.90 16.67 -2.45
CA LYS A 37 6.90 15.44 -3.26
C LYS A 37 7.62 14.29 -2.58
N VAL A 38 8.79 14.54 -1.98
CA VAL A 38 9.56 13.51 -1.26
C VAL A 38 8.77 12.94 -0.08
N VAL A 39 8.09 13.80 0.69
CA VAL A 39 7.23 13.34 1.79
C VAL A 39 6.06 12.50 1.28
N GLN A 40 5.44 12.89 0.17
CA GLN A 40 4.35 12.11 -0.42
C GLN A 40 4.83 10.74 -0.92
N GLU A 41 5.97 10.68 -1.60
CA GLU A 41 6.55 9.41 -2.08
C GLU A 41 6.93 8.48 -0.91
N THR A 42 7.58 9.01 0.12
CA THR A 42 7.98 8.21 1.30
C THR A 42 6.77 7.68 2.08
N THR A 43 5.69 8.45 2.19
CA THR A 43 4.45 7.98 2.84
C THR A 43 3.73 6.92 2.01
N SER A 44 3.69 7.07 0.67
CA SER A 44 3.16 6.04 -0.23
C SER A 44 3.96 4.73 -0.15
N GLN A 45 5.29 4.84 -0.16
CA GLN A 45 6.18 3.69 0.00
C GLN A 45 5.95 2.98 1.35
N TYR A 46 5.89 3.72 2.45
CA TYR A 46 5.60 3.15 3.77
C TYR A 46 4.28 2.37 3.78
N ARG A 47 3.20 2.92 3.22
CA ARG A 47 1.90 2.22 3.15
C ARG A 47 1.97 0.95 2.32
N LYS A 48 2.72 0.97 1.23
CA LYS A 48 2.94 -0.21 0.39
C LYS A 48 3.70 -1.30 1.16
N GLU A 49 4.76 -0.94 1.88
CA GLU A 49 5.52 -1.88 2.71
C GLU A 49 4.67 -2.48 3.83
N GLN A 50 3.85 -1.66 4.50
CA GLN A 50 2.88 -2.13 5.49
C GLN A 50 1.87 -3.11 4.87
N ALA A 51 1.32 -2.80 3.68
CA ALA A 51 0.40 -3.70 2.99
C ALA A 51 1.05 -5.06 2.65
N ILE A 52 2.32 -5.05 2.24
CA ILE A 52 3.09 -6.28 2.00
C ILE A 52 3.25 -7.08 3.30
N LEU A 53 3.57 -6.43 4.40
CA LEU A 53 3.73 -7.07 5.71
C LEU A 53 2.41 -7.71 6.19
N TYR A 54 1.29 -6.99 6.07
CA TYR A 54 -0.02 -7.56 6.41
C TYR A 54 -0.39 -8.73 5.50
N ALA A 55 -0.14 -8.64 4.21
CA ALA A 55 -0.38 -9.77 3.31
C ALA A 55 0.43 -11.01 3.72
N LYS A 56 1.68 -10.84 4.19
CA LYS A 56 2.50 -11.94 4.70
C LYS A 56 1.96 -12.52 5.99
N SER A 57 1.67 -11.69 7.00
CA SER A 57 1.16 -12.18 8.28
C SER A 57 -0.18 -12.87 8.14
N TYR A 58 -1.09 -12.35 7.31
CA TYR A 58 -2.39 -12.97 7.08
C TYR A 58 -2.32 -14.25 6.24
N THR A 59 -1.34 -14.41 5.34
CA THR A 59 -1.10 -15.72 4.70
C THR A 59 -0.67 -16.76 5.73
N GLU A 60 0.21 -16.40 6.66
CA GLU A 60 0.68 -17.33 7.71
C GLU A 60 -0.44 -17.66 8.70
N PHE A 61 -1.22 -16.66 9.08
CA PHE A 61 -2.42 -16.86 9.89
C PHE A 61 -3.45 -17.76 9.19
N ALA A 62 -3.63 -17.60 7.87
CA ALA A 62 -4.52 -18.47 7.10
C ALA A 62 -4.03 -19.92 7.11
N ILE A 63 -2.72 -20.16 6.91
CA ILE A 63 -2.14 -21.51 7.03
C ILE A 63 -2.38 -22.08 8.43
N MET A 64 -2.14 -21.31 9.49
CA MET A 64 -2.42 -21.74 10.86
C MET A 64 -3.90 -22.08 11.07
N SER A 65 -4.81 -21.25 10.57
CA SER A 65 -6.25 -21.50 10.68
C SER A 65 -6.68 -22.77 9.95
N LEU A 66 -6.06 -23.07 8.81
CA LEU A 66 -6.33 -24.29 8.03
C LEU A 66 -5.83 -25.56 8.73
N THR A 67 -4.76 -25.45 9.53
CA THR A 67 -4.30 -26.57 10.37
C THR A 67 -5.18 -26.79 11.60
N ALA A 68 -5.83 -25.74 12.10
CA ALA A 68 -6.66 -25.80 13.31
C ALA A 68 -8.13 -26.15 13.02
N GLN A 69 -8.67 -25.71 11.89
CA GLN A 69 -10.08 -25.88 11.52
C GLN A 69 -10.21 -26.33 10.05
N SER A 70 -11.11 -27.27 9.81
CA SER A 70 -11.47 -27.72 8.46
C SER A 70 -12.41 -26.72 7.77
N CYS A 71 -12.26 -26.56 6.45
CA CYS A 71 -13.16 -25.78 5.58
C CYS A 71 -13.18 -24.24 5.79
N VAL A 72 -12.06 -23.62 6.13
CA VAL A 72 -11.94 -22.16 6.15
C VAL A 72 -11.89 -21.61 4.72
N GLN A 73 -12.81 -20.70 4.38
CA GLN A 73 -12.92 -20.15 3.02
C GLN A 73 -12.37 -18.74 2.87
N THR A 74 -12.78 -17.86 3.79
CA THR A 74 -12.47 -16.44 3.69
C THR A 74 -12.17 -15.89 5.07
N ILE A 75 -11.08 -15.15 5.17
CA ILE A 75 -10.71 -14.42 6.39
C ILE A 75 -10.70 -12.95 6.00
N THR A 76 -11.54 -12.13 6.64
CA THR A 76 -11.58 -10.69 6.40
C THR A 76 -11.28 -9.96 7.68
N ALA A 77 -10.43 -8.94 7.60
CA ALA A 77 -10.09 -8.07 8.71
C ALA A 77 -9.92 -6.62 8.27
N ASN A 78 -10.25 -5.69 9.17
CA ASN A 78 -9.97 -4.28 9.04
C ASN A 78 -8.91 -3.91 10.09
N ILE A 79 -7.83 -3.26 9.67
CA ILE A 79 -6.69 -2.88 10.51
C ILE A 79 -6.66 -1.35 10.60
N ASP A 80 -6.43 -0.84 11.81
CA ASP A 80 -6.34 0.59 12.13
C ASP A 80 -7.58 1.41 11.76
N GLY A 81 -8.77 0.82 11.89
CA GLY A 81 -10.03 1.54 11.73
C GLY A 81 -11.26 0.65 11.72
N SER A 82 -12.41 1.26 11.95
CA SER A 82 -13.72 0.68 11.66
C SER A 82 -13.90 0.48 10.15
N THR A 83 -14.89 -0.33 9.77
CA THR A 83 -15.19 -0.63 8.36
C THR A 83 -15.36 0.61 7.49
N ASP A 84 -15.91 1.70 8.04
CA ASP A 84 -16.13 2.93 7.29
C ASP A 84 -14.90 3.85 7.27
N GLU A 85 -14.09 3.84 8.31
CA GLU A 85 -12.79 4.54 8.33
C GLU A 85 -11.84 3.94 7.29
N VAL A 86 -11.78 2.61 7.21
CA VAL A 86 -10.95 1.91 6.23
C VAL A 86 -11.43 2.22 4.80
N LYS A 87 -12.74 2.31 4.55
CA LYS A 87 -13.29 2.77 3.24
C LYS A 87 -12.92 4.22 2.91
N ARG A 88 -12.80 5.08 3.92
CA ARG A 88 -12.33 6.47 3.78
C ARG A 88 -10.81 6.59 3.62
N GLY A 89 -10.06 5.48 3.68
CA GLY A 89 -8.60 5.47 3.55
C GLY A 89 -7.82 5.59 4.86
N GLN A 90 -8.53 5.47 5.98
CA GLN A 90 -7.97 5.40 7.33
C GLN A 90 -7.86 3.92 7.73
N GLY A 91 -6.79 3.26 7.24
CA GLY A 91 -6.44 1.88 7.58
C GLY A 91 -6.33 0.95 6.38
N TYR A 92 -6.32 -0.35 6.67
CA TYR A 92 -6.14 -1.42 5.69
C TYR A 92 -7.26 -2.44 5.79
N ARG A 93 -7.77 -2.90 4.64
CA ARG A 93 -8.70 -4.03 4.58
C ARG A 93 -7.96 -5.23 4.03
N VAL A 94 -7.89 -6.30 4.81
CA VAL A 94 -7.31 -7.56 4.39
C VAL A 94 -8.41 -8.55 4.09
N VAL A 95 -8.35 -9.18 2.92
CA VAL A 95 -9.25 -10.26 2.49
C VAL A 95 -8.40 -11.42 2.04
N VAL A 96 -8.50 -12.54 2.75
CA VAL A 96 -7.87 -13.80 2.38
C VAL A 96 -8.94 -14.70 1.81
N ASN A 97 -8.73 -15.19 0.59
CA ASN A 97 -9.57 -16.19 -0.05
C ASN A 97 -8.79 -17.49 -0.16
N ILE A 98 -9.38 -18.57 0.32
CA ILE A 98 -8.79 -19.89 0.34
C ILE A 98 -9.59 -20.76 -0.61
N GLN A 99 -8.89 -21.40 -1.54
CA GLN A 99 -9.45 -22.34 -2.50
C GLN A 99 -8.78 -23.68 -2.32
N TYR A 100 -9.59 -24.73 -2.23
CA TYR A 100 -9.10 -26.09 -2.09
C TYR A 100 -8.98 -26.71 -3.48
N LEU A 101 -7.82 -27.30 -3.75
CA LEU A 101 -7.54 -27.98 -5.01
C LEU A 101 -7.70 -29.49 -4.81
N GLY A 102 -8.50 -30.14 -5.66
CA GLY A 102 -8.69 -31.58 -5.66
C GLY A 102 -10.14 -32.04 -5.67
N ASN A 103 -10.35 -33.30 -5.28
CA ASN A 103 -11.68 -33.91 -5.22
C ASN A 103 -12.44 -33.42 -3.97
N ASP A 104 -13.76 -33.33 -4.05
CA ASP A 104 -14.62 -32.75 -3.01
C ASP A 104 -14.47 -33.45 -1.64
N ASN A 105 -14.15 -32.66 -0.60
CA ASN A 105 -14.07 -33.11 0.79
C ASN A 105 -15.28 -32.65 1.64
N GLY A 106 -16.31 -32.05 1.06
CA GLY A 106 -17.46 -31.48 1.79
C GLY A 106 -17.27 -30.05 2.30
N CYS A 107 -16.16 -29.39 1.96
CA CYS A 107 -15.97 -27.94 2.12
C CYS A 107 -16.55 -27.16 0.92
N PRO A 108 -17.01 -25.91 1.07
CA PRO A 108 -17.39 -25.11 -0.09
C PRO A 108 -16.13 -24.45 -0.72
N ASN A 109 -16.18 -24.06 -2.00
CA ASN A 109 -15.05 -23.49 -2.80
C ASN A 109 -13.92 -24.46 -3.21
N PHE A 110 -14.29 -25.58 -3.84
CA PHE A 110 -13.34 -26.46 -4.53
C PHE A 110 -13.16 -26.09 -6.00
N VAL A 111 -11.94 -26.26 -6.50
CA VAL A 111 -11.65 -26.29 -7.93
C VAL A 111 -11.56 -27.76 -8.35
N THR A 112 -12.64 -28.25 -8.98
CA THR A 112 -12.84 -29.67 -9.33
C THR A 112 -12.02 -30.15 -10.52
N ASP A 113 -11.55 -29.21 -11.36
CA ASP A 113 -10.86 -29.51 -12.63
C ASP A 113 -9.33 -29.53 -12.52
N VAL A 114 -8.79 -29.79 -11.33
CA VAL A 114 -7.35 -29.94 -11.14
C VAL A 114 -7.00 -31.43 -11.02
N PRO A 115 -6.42 -32.06 -12.05
CA PRO A 115 -6.03 -33.46 -12.00
C PRO A 115 -4.84 -33.64 -11.05
N LEU A 116 -5.14 -34.02 -9.80
CA LEU A 116 -4.12 -34.38 -8.84
C LEU A 116 -3.70 -35.83 -9.07
N LEU A 117 -2.46 -36.03 -9.54
CA LEU A 117 -1.90 -37.33 -9.92
C LEU A 117 -1.77 -38.32 -8.76
N THR A 118 -1.73 -37.84 -7.52
CA THR A 118 -1.55 -38.69 -6.32
C THR A 118 -2.80 -38.64 -5.41
N PRO A 119 -3.34 -39.80 -4.97
CA PRO A 119 -4.48 -39.85 -4.05
C PRO A 119 -4.23 -39.12 -2.73
N SER A 120 -2.99 -39.13 -2.23
CA SER A 120 -2.56 -38.47 -0.99
C SER A 120 -2.48 -36.95 -1.05
N SER A 121 -2.68 -36.34 -2.23
CA SER A 121 -2.71 -34.88 -2.38
C SER A 121 -4.13 -34.34 -2.57
N ARG A 122 -5.14 -35.22 -2.65
CA ARG A 122 -6.55 -34.85 -2.86
C ARG A 122 -7.05 -34.08 -1.64
N GLY A 123 -7.34 -32.79 -1.83
CA GLY A 123 -7.92 -31.93 -0.81
C GLY A 123 -6.94 -31.47 0.29
N THR A 124 -5.64 -31.70 0.08
CA THR A 124 -4.56 -31.22 0.97
C THR A 124 -3.81 -30.03 0.38
N VAL A 125 -3.96 -29.79 -0.93
CA VAL A 125 -3.37 -28.62 -1.60
C VAL A 125 -4.36 -27.46 -1.55
N VAL A 126 -3.92 -26.35 -0.96
CA VAL A 126 -4.70 -25.13 -0.81
C VAL A 126 -4.01 -23.98 -1.54
N MET A 127 -4.82 -23.18 -2.21
CA MET A 127 -4.42 -21.90 -2.77
C MET A 127 -4.93 -20.79 -1.88
N ILE A 128 -4.03 -19.94 -1.43
CA ILE A 128 -4.33 -18.83 -0.53
C ILE A 128 -4.05 -17.54 -1.32
N ASP A 129 -5.11 -16.79 -1.57
CA ASP A 129 -5.07 -15.47 -2.18
C ASP A 129 -5.30 -14.41 -1.12
N THR A 130 -4.28 -13.61 -0.79
CA THR A 130 -4.42 -12.46 0.09
C THR A 130 -4.46 -11.16 -0.70
N TYR A 131 -5.50 -10.37 -0.43
CA TYR A 131 -5.69 -9.04 -0.95
C TYR A 131 -5.63 -8.05 0.21
N VAL A 132 -4.78 -7.04 0.10
CA VAL A 132 -4.73 -5.93 1.04
C VAL A 132 -5.09 -4.66 0.29
N HIS A 133 -6.21 -4.08 0.67
CA HIS A 133 -6.72 -2.85 0.11
C HIS A 133 -6.43 -1.69 1.04
N TYR A 134 -5.93 -0.60 0.47
CA TYR A 134 -5.76 0.67 1.16
C TYR A 134 -5.99 1.82 0.19
N ARG A 135 -6.17 3.03 0.72
CA ARG A 135 -6.29 4.25 -0.09
C ARG A 135 -5.21 5.23 0.32
N ASP A 136 -4.82 6.08 -0.62
CA ASP A 136 -4.01 7.26 -0.31
C ASP A 136 -4.88 8.27 0.46
N PRO A 137 -4.35 8.97 1.47
CA PRO A 137 -5.11 10.00 2.18
C PRO A 137 -5.58 11.15 1.28
N ASN A 138 -4.93 11.37 0.12
CA ASN A 138 -5.34 12.35 -0.88
C ASN A 138 -6.31 11.79 -1.93
N HIS A 139 -6.84 10.58 -1.74
CA HIS A 139 -7.79 9.99 -2.69
C HIS A 139 -9.03 10.89 -2.83
N PRO A 140 -9.54 11.16 -4.06
CA PRO A 140 -10.66 12.10 -4.28
C PRO A 140 -11.94 11.72 -3.53
N ASN A 141 -12.07 10.44 -3.13
CA ASN A 141 -13.17 9.93 -2.31
C ASN A 141 -12.78 9.63 -0.86
N ALA A 142 -11.68 10.17 -0.32
CA ALA A 142 -11.32 9.97 1.10
C ALA A 142 -12.40 10.50 2.07
N LEU A 143 -13.26 11.42 1.60
CA LEU A 143 -14.35 12.01 2.38
C LEU A 143 -15.67 11.21 2.30
N ASN A 144 -15.85 10.37 1.27
CA ASN A 144 -17.05 9.58 1.06
C ASN A 144 -16.71 8.10 1.24
N ALA A 145 -17.42 7.37 2.11
CA ALA A 145 -17.19 5.95 2.32
C ALA A 145 -17.64 5.12 1.10
N ALA A 146 -16.89 5.20 0.00
CA ALA A 146 -17.15 4.43 -1.20
C ALA A 146 -16.84 2.94 -0.94
N THR A 147 -17.63 2.06 -1.54
CA THR A 147 -17.40 0.63 -1.45
C THR A 147 -16.19 0.22 -2.28
N TRP A 148 -15.44 -0.78 -1.81
CA TRP A 148 -14.28 -1.34 -2.52
C TRP A 148 -14.59 -1.88 -3.92
N ALA A 149 -15.88 -2.14 -4.22
CA ALA A 149 -16.35 -2.60 -5.52
C ALA A 149 -16.54 -1.45 -6.54
N SER A 150 -16.95 -0.25 -6.10
CA SER A 150 -17.17 0.89 -6.99
C SER A 150 -15.93 1.76 -7.16
N ASP A 151 -15.01 1.70 -6.20
CA ASP A 151 -13.80 2.51 -6.16
C ASP A 151 -12.65 1.66 -5.56
N PRO A 152 -12.02 0.82 -6.37
CA PRO A 152 -10.93 -0.02 -5.92
C PRO A 152 -9.71 0.87 -5.64
N GLY A 153 -9.34 0.96 -4.36
CA GLY A 153 -8.10 1.61 -3.95
C GLY A 153 -6.86 0.84 -4.41
N ILE A 154 -5.71 1.20 -3.85
CA ILE A 154 -4.47 0.46 -4.10
C ILE A 154 -4.61 -0.93 -3.47
N THR A 155 -4.39 -1.96 -4.29
CA THR A 155 -4.55 -3.34 -3.88
C THR A 155 -3.22 -4.06 -4.05
N TYR A 156 -2.70 -4.59 -2.95
CA TYR A 156 -1.61 -5.54 -2.96
C TYR A 156 -2.17 -6.96 -2.96
N HIS A 157 -1.78 -7.77 -3.93
CA HIS A 157 -2.18 -9.17 -4.04
C HIS A 157 -0.97 -10.08 -3.86
N ARG A 158 -1.15 -11.14 -3.08
CA ARG A 158 -0.19 -12.23 -2.96
C ARG A 158 -0.94 -13.56 -3.06
N ARG A 159 -0.44 -14.45 -3.90
CA ARG A 159 -0.91 -15.83 -4.02
C ARG A 159 0.15 -16.79 -3.49
N THR A 160 -0.26 -17.76 -2.68
CA THR A 160 0.59 -18.87 -2.26
C THR A 160 -0.13 -20.19 -2.48
N LEU A 161 0.64 -21.22 -2.86
CA LEU A 161 0.18 -22.61 -2.93
C LEU A 161 0.86 -23.36 -1.80
N GLN A 162 0.07 -24.02 -0.96
CA GLN A 162 0.56 -24.81 0.16
C GLN A 162 -0.02 -26.21 0.07
N LYS A 163 0.81 -27.21 0.30
CA LYS A 163 0.34 -28.56 0.63
C LYS A 163 0.37 -28.68 2.16
N LEU A 164 -0.79 -28.98 2.74
CA LEU A 164 -0.95 -29.24 4.16
C LEU A 164 -0.67 -30.72 4.50
#